data_AF-A0A946VX99-F1
#
_entry.id   AF-A0A946VX99-F1
#
_cell.length_a   1.000
_cell.length_b   1.000
_cell.length_c   1.000
_cell.angle_alpha   90.00
_cell.angle_beta   90.00
_cell.angle_gamma   90.00
#
_symmetry.space_group_name_H-M   'P 1'
#
loop_
_entity.id
_entity.type
_entity.pdbx_description
1 polymer ?
#
loop_
_entity_poly.entity_id
_entity_poly.type
_entity_poly.pdbx_seq_one_letter_code
_entity_poly.pdbx_strand_id
1 'polypeptide(L)' 'MTANGPVKVYSTRIGKLQLGDIVLYDVPADLNPGMDGSNEILLGMSALSQVEFSQRDGVLLLSQ' A
#
# COMPACT_ATOMS: atom_id res chain seq x y z
N MET A 1 18.01 -3.52 7.48
CA MET A 1 19.07 -4.01 6.58
C MET A 1 18.45 -5.07 5.72
N THR A 2 18.28 -4.84 4.42
CA THR A 2 17.77 -5.88 3.50
C THR A 2 18.95 -6.61 2.86
N ALA A 3 18.68 -7.70 2.14
CA ALA A 3 19.72 -8.44 1.40
C ALA A 3 20.46 -7.59 0.34
N ASN A 4 19.89 -6.44 -0.07
CA ASN A 4 20.47 -5.47 -1.00
C ASN A 4 21.17 -4.28 -0.29
N GLY A 5 21.41 -4.38 1.02
CA GLY A 5 22.00 -3.29 1.82
C GLY A 5 20.97 -2.35 2.46
N PRO A 6 21.40 -1.26 3.10
CA PRO A 6 20.49 -0.26 3.63
C PRO A 6 19.87 0.55 2.48
N VAL A 7 18.58 0.35 2.24
CA VAL A 7 17.80 1.21 1.34
C VAL A 7 17.21 2.36 2.14
N LYS A 8 17.44 3.59 1.71
CA LYS A 8 16.80 4.77 2.29
C LYS A 8 15.34 4.83 1.85
N VAL A 9 14.43 4.58 2.78
CA VAL A 9 12.99 4.73 2.59
C VAL A 9 12.59 6.15 2.99
N TYR A 10 11.68 6.75 2.23
CA TYR A 10 11.13 8.07 2.54
C TYR A 10 9.65 7.94 2.89
N SER A 11 9.29 8.26 4.12
CA SER A 11 7.89 8.26 4.53
C SER A 11 7.16 9.50 4.02
N THR A 12 5.91 9.32 3.64
CA THR A 12 5.03 10.36 3.13
C THR A 12 3.57 10.08 3.53
N ARG A 13 2.66 10.98 3.16
CA ARG A 13 1.22 10.80 3.34
C ARG A 13 0.49 11.04 2.02
N ILE A 14 -0.41 10.13 1.68
CA ILE A 14 -1.29 10.26 0.52
C ILE A 14 -2.54 11.01 0.99
N GLY A 15 -2.76 12.21 0.45
CA GLY A 15 -3.90 13.04 0.85
C GLY A 15 -5.25 12.36 0.56
N LYS A 16 -5.37 11.69 -0.58
CA LYS A 16 -6.55 10.90 -0.98
C LYS A 16 -6.11 9.65 -1.75
N LEU A 17 -6.49 8.47 -1.27
CA LEU A 17 -6.35 7.20 -1.97
C LEU A 17 -7.74 6.72 -2.36
N GLN A 18 -7.97 6.50 -3.65
CA GLN A 18 -9.26 6.03 -4.16
C GLN A 18 -9.10 4.67 -4.84
N LEU A 19 -9.88 3.69 -4.38
CA LEU A 19 -9.94 2.31 -4.88
C LEU A 19 -11.39 2.03 -5.33
N GLY A 20 -11.69 2.33 -6.60
CA GLY A 20 -13.07 2.33 -7.07
C GLY A 20 -13.89 3.39 -6.30
N ASP A 21 -14.92 2.93 -5.58
CA ASP A 21 -15.80 3.77 -4.75
C ASP A 21 -15.28 3.95 -3.31
N ILE A 22 -14.25 3.21 -2.90
CA ILE A 22 -13.63 3.34 -1.59
C ILE A 22 -12.69 4.54 -1.62
N VAL A 23 -12.89 5.48 -0.70
CA VAL A 23 -12.04 6.67 -0.57
C VAL A 23 -11.46 6.72 0.84
N LEU A 24 -10.13 6.67 0.91
CA LEU A 24 -9.36 6.84 2.13
C LEU A 24 -8.64 8.18 2.08
N TYR A 25 -8.53 8.83 3.24
CA TYR A 25 -7.84 10.10 3.39
C TYR A 25 -6.64 9.95 4.32
N ASP A 26 -5.63 10.77 4.08
CA ASP A 26 -4.48 10.89 4.96
C ASP A 26 -3.74 9.54 5.22
N VAL A 27 -3.54 8.76 4.16
CA VAL A 27 -2.99 7.39 4.25
C VAL A 27 -1.46 7.42 4.38
N PRO A 28 -0.87 6.79 5.42
CA PRO A 28 0.58 6.65 5.53
C PRO A 28 1.16 5.77 4.41
N ALA A 29 2.26 6.24 3.79
CA ALA A 29 2.93 5.53 2.71
C ALA A 29 4.45 5.72 2.77
N ASP A 30 5.17 4.85 2.06
CA ASP A 30 6.63 4.85 1.98
C ASP A 30 7.08 4.80 0.52
N LEU A 31 8.04 5.66 0.17
CA LEU A 31 8.75 5.61 -1.11
C LEU A 31 10.02 4.80 -0.92
N ASN A 32 10.09 3.65 -1.58
CA ASN A 32 11.21 2.73 -1.51
C ASN A 32 11.99 2.70 -2.84
N PRO A 33 13.11 3.44 -2.98
CA PRO A 33 13.92 3.44 -4.21
C PRO A 33 14.59 2.10 -4.52
N GLY A 34 14.63 1.19 -3.54
CA GLY A 34 15.17 -0.16 -3.70
C GLY A 34 14.10 -1.19 -4.07
N MET A 35 12.84 -0.77 -4.28
CA MET A 35 11.86 -1.60 -4.97
C MET A 35 12.31 -1.72 -6.43
N ASP A 36 12.66 -2.94 -6.80
CA ASP A 36 13.33 -3.31 -8.02
C ASP A 36 12.35 -3.32 -9.20
N GLY A 37 12.24 -2.18 -9.89
CA GLY A 37 11.81 -2.06 -11.29
C GLY A 37 10.39 -2.54 -11.65
N SER A 38 9.66 -3.16 -10.74
CA SER A 38 8.25 -3.43 -10.90
C SER A 38 7.53 -2.09 -10.79
N ASN A 39 6.77 -1.72 -11.83
CA ASN A 39 5.85 -0.57 -11.79
C ASN A 39 4.63 -0.90 -10.92
N GLU A 40 4.84 -1.59 -9.81
CA GLU A 40 3.83 -2.08 -8.90
C GLU A 40 3.76 -1.15 -7.69
N ILE A 41 2.55 -1.01 -7.16
CA ILE A 41 2.30 -0.32 -5.90
C ILE A 41 1.92 -1.41 -4.90
N LEU A 42 2.71 -1.56 -3.84
CA LEU A 42 2.37 -2.45 -2.75
C LEU A 42 1.33 -1.78 -1.84
N LEU A 43 0.10 -2.30 -1.86
CA LEU A 43 -0.95 -1.86 -0.96
C LEU A 43 -0.81 -2.59 0.38
N GLY A 44 -0.21 -1.92 1.36
CA GLY A 44 0.00 -2.46 2.69
C GLY A 44 -1.22 -2.35 3.62
N MET A 45 -1.06 -2.87 4.83
CA MET A 45 -2.10 -2.87 5.86
C MET A 45 -2.46 -1.46 6.38
N SER A 46 -1.62 -0.45 6.16
CA SER A 46 -1.93 0.95 6.53
C SER A 46 -3.15 1.49 5.79
N ALA A 47 -3.42 1.00 4.58
CA ALA A 47 -4.63 1.27 3.83
C ALA A 47 -5.70 0.20 4.08
N LEU A 48 -5.32 -1.09 4.02
CA LEU A 48 -6.28 -2.21 4.13
C LEU A 48 -6.96 -2.32 5.50
N SER A 49 -6.34 -1.83 6.58
CA SER A 49 -6.98 -1.81 7.90
C SER A 49 -8.12 -0.81 8.04
N GLN A 50 -8.28 0.10 7.06
CA GLN A 50 -9.35 1.10 7.04
C GLN A 50 -10.59 0.61 6.27
N VAL A 51 -10.57 -0.63 5.79
CA VAL A 51 -11.66 -1.27 5.05
C VAL A 51 -11.87 -2.69 5.54
N GLU A 52 -13.08 -3.21 5.42
CA GLU A 52 -13.29 -4.63 5.54
C GLU A 52 -12.70 -5.33 4.31
N PHE A 53 -11.94 -6.41 4.53
CA PHE A 53 -11.40 -7.20 3.44
C PHE A 53 -11.58 -8.69 3.70
N SER A 54 -11.77 -9.43 2.61
CA SER A 54 -11.74 -10.89 2.62
C SER A 54 -10.96 -11.40 1.41
N GLN A 55 -10.23 -12.49 1.59
CA GLN A 55 -9.53 -13.15 0.50
C GLN A 55 -10.04 -14.58 0.37
N ARG A 56 -10.54 -14.93 -0.83
CA ARG A 56 -11.05 -16.27 -1.14
C ARG A 56 -10.65 -16.62 -2.58
N ASP A 57 -10.10 -17.81 -2.77
CA ASP A 57 -9.75 -18.35 -4.10
C ASP A 57 -8.88 -17.41 -4.95
N GLY A 58 -7.95 -16.70 -4.30
CA GLY A 58 -7.06 -15.72 -4.96
C GLY A 58 -7.71 -14.36 -5.25
N VAL A 59 -8.98 -14.17 -4.92
CA VAL A 59 -9.69 -12.89 -5.07
C VAL A 59 -9.67 -12.14 -3.75
N LEU A 60 -9.26 -10.88 -3.80
CA LEU A 60 -9.38 -9.93 -2.69
C LEU A 60 -10.65 -9.11 -2.88
N LEU A 61 -11.56 -9.16 -1.92
CA LEU A 61 -12.76 -8.35 -1.85
C LEU A 61 -12.57 -7.26 -0.81
N LEU A 62 -12.89 -6.01 -1.17
CA LEU A 62 -12.82 -4.85 -0.29
C LEU A 62 -14.21 -4.22 -0.18
N SER A 63 -14.63 -3.91 1.04
CA SER A 63 -15.87 -3.20 1.37
C SER A 63 -15.64 -2.19 2.49
N GLN A 64 -16.49 -1.17 2.54
CA GLN A 64 -16.46 -0.15 3.59
C GLN A 64 -17.50 -0.47 4.67
#